data_AF-A0A9P4U571-F1
#
_entry.id   AF-A0A9P4U571-F1
#
_cell.length_a   1.000
_cell.length_b   1.000
_cell.length_c   1.000
_cell.angle_alpha   90.00
_cell.angle_beta   90.00
_cell.angle_gamma   90.00
#
_symmetry.space_group_name_H-M   'P 1'
#
loop_
_entity.id
_entity.type
_entity.pdbx_description
1 polymer ?
#
loop_
_entity_poly.entity_id
_entity_poly.type
_entity_poly.pdbx_seq_one_letter_code
_entity_poly.pdbx_strand_id
1 'polypeptide(L)'
;MFVRRSGSFPPDFSFPTTFEELGYFVNEKSQIRNIRHPDQDFIFKASDNDRYNYVRREALSVCIRKEIEKRMTELGITTLYLPDLKTTKPESTTPHMPIYITPQETLKTKKRVIIVINHTAQDLGVWSYRYMKSSHGIVGGSCVGLTQQLKAQGDDEPGLVILNPGQTFYSHKEMKAMTNSGWADKPRQSPIHPVDREHPVHNHVEGNRTATEHVSFVFENVIKKSDWISPEAELYLIGNEVGGEKVLQYLNDNWDTMSSRIAAIALIQPHHGVG
;
A
#
# COMPACT_ATOMS: atom_id res chain seq x y z
N MET A 1 -11.51 -41.12 19.52
CA MET A 1 -11.20 -39.90 18.74
C MET A 1 -9.77 -39.50 19.10
N PHE A 2 -8.82 -39.53 18.15
CA PHE A 2 -7.43 -39.16 18.42
C PHE A 2 -7.31 -37.65 18.48
N VAL A 3 -6.99 -37.10 19.66
CA VAL A 3 -6.68 -35.68 19.83
C VAL A 3 -5.18 -35.51 19.65
N ARG A 4 -4.75 -34.88 18.56
CA ARG A 4 -3.35 -34.49 18.37
C ARG A 4 -3.01 -33.35 19.33
N ARG A 5 -1.90 -33.47 20.06
CA ARG A 5 -1.38 -32.40 20.93
C ARG A 5 -0.95 -31.22 20.05
N SER A 6 -1.14 -29.98 20.49
CA SER A 6 -0.78 -28.76 19.72
C SER A 6 0.67 -28.75 19.20
N GLY A 7 1.63 -29.28 19.97
CA GLY A 7 3.03 -29.39 19.54
C GLY A 7 3.34 -30.53 18.56
N SER A 8 2.34 -31.35 18.19
CA SER A 8 2.52 -32.49 17.27
C SER A 8 2.13 -32.17 15.83
N PHE A 9 1.70 -30.93 15.55
CA PHE A 9 1.43 -30.47 14.19
C PHE A 9 2.73 -30.01 13.50
N PRO A 10 2.87 -30.24 12.18
CA PRO A 10 4.02 -29.75 11.44
C PRO A 10 4.05 -28.21 11.46
N PRO A 11 5.24 -27.60 11.38
CA PRO A 11 5.35 -26.15 11.26
C PRO A 11 4.60 -25.63 10.05
N ASP A 12 4.18 -24.37 10.09
CA ASP A 12 3.55 -23.73 8.93
C ASP A 12 4.56 -23.56 7.80
N PHE A 13 4.04 -23.30 6.60
CA PHE A 13 4.88 -22.96 5.47
C PHE A 13 5.59 -21.63 5.74
N SER A 14 6.85 -21.56 5.32
CA SER A 14 7.66 -20.34 5.37
C SER A 14 8.40 -20.22 4.05
N PHE A 15 8.46 -19.00 3.53
CA PHE A 15 9.10 -18.72 2.26
C PHE A 15 10.05 -17.52 2.42
N PRO A 16 11.15 -17.51 1.65
CA PRO A 16 12.04 -16.36 1.61
C PRO A 16 11.32 -15.11 1.09
N THR A 17 11.87 -13.94 1.39
CA THR A 17 11.30 -12.63 0.99
C THR A 17 12.20 -11.85 0.05
N THR A 18 12.88 -12.60 -0.83
CA THR A 18 13.63 -12.11 -1.99
C THR A 18 13.09 -12.78 -3.26
N PHE A 19 13.14 -12.10 -4.40
CA PHE A 19 12.66 -12.68 -5.66
C PHE A 19 13.44 -13.95 -6.03
N GLU A 20 14.77 -13.89 -5.94
CA GLU A 20 15.66 -14.98 -6.35
C GLU A 20 15.40 -16.27 -5.58
N GLU A 21 15.35 -16.19 -4.24
CA GLU A 21 15.11 -17.35 -3.40
C GLU A 21 13.66 -17.89 -3.54
N LEU A 22 12.71 -17.04 -3.96
CA LEU A 22 11.35 -17.48 -4.33
C LEU A 22 11.28 -18.11 -5.73
N GLY A 23 12.37 -18.11 -6.48
CA GLY A 23 12.45 -18.64 -7.84
C GLY A 23 11.99 -17.67 -8.93
N TYR A 24 12.06 -16.36 -8.66
CA TYR A 24 11.64 -15.30 -9.58
C TYR A 24 12.73 -14.25 -9.80
N PHE A 25 12.62 -13.50 -10.87
CA PHE A 25 13.39 -12.27 -11.12
C PHE A 25 12.49 -11.22 -11.76
N VAL A 26 12.93 -9.97 -11.73
CA VAL A 26 12.28 -8.87 -12.46
C VAL A 26 13.07 -8.60 -13.73
N ASN A 27 12.45 -8.75 -14.89
CA ASN A 27 13.11 -8.52 -16.18
C ASN A 27 13.16 -7.01 -16.54
N GLU A 28 13.79 -6.68 -17.67
CA GLU A 28 13.91 -5.31 -18.17
C GLU A 28 12.56 -4.64 -18.45
N LYS A 29 11.53 -5.43 -18.77
CA LYS A 29 10.14 -4.97 -18.95
C LYS A 29 9.40 -4.81 -17.62
N SER A 30 10.10 -4.90 -16.49
CA SER A 30 9.55 -4.85 -15.14
C SER A 30 8.54 -5.97 -14.81
N GLN A 31 8.57 -7.08 -15.54
CA GLN A 31 7.71 -8.24 -15.31
C GLN A 31 8.36 -9.20 -14.34
N ILE A 32 7.56 -9.83 -13.47
CA ILE A 32 8.01 -10.85 -12.53
C ILE A 32 7.96 -12.21 -13.24
N ARG A 33 9.12 -12.81 -13.50
CA ARG A 33 9.25 -14.04 -14.29
C ARG A 33 9.92 -15.15 -13.49
N ASN A 34 9.55 -16.40 -13.78
CA ASN A 34 10.15 -17.56 -13.13
C ASN A 34 11.60 -17.75 -13.62
N ILE A 35 12.54 -18.03 -12.70
CA ILE A 35 13.96 -18.23 -13.05
C ILE A 35 14.17 -19.46 -13.95
N ARG A 36 13.47 -20.56 -13.67
CA ARG A 36 13.61 -21.82 -14.43
C ARG A 36 12.86 -21.79 -15.76
N HIS A 37 11.76 -21.03 -15.81
CA HIS A 37 10.91 -20.89 -16.99
C HIS A 37 10.60 -19.40 -17.25
N PRO A 38 11.52 -18.63 -17.85
CA PRO A 38 11.39 -17.17 -17.99
C PRO A 38 10.14 -16.67 -18.74
N ASP A 39 9.51 -17.52 -19.54
CA ASP A 39 8.26 -17.21 -20.24
C ASP A 39 7.01 -17.32 -19.35
N GLN A 40 7.16 -17.88 -18.15
CA GLN A 40 6.06 -18.08 -17.19
C GLN A 40 5.98 -16.94 -16.17
N ASP A 41 4.74 -16.47 -15.98
CA ASP A 41 4.33 -15.55 -14.92
C ASP A 41 4.30 -16.23 -13.55
N PHE A 42 3.89 -15.46 -12.52
CA PHE A 42 3.62 -16.03 -11.21
C PHE A 42 2.47 -17.05 -11.24
N ILE A 43 2.75 -18.26 -10.79
CA ILE A 43 1.75 -19.33 -10.64
C ILE A 43 1.24 -19.33 -9.20
N PHE A 44 -0.02 -18.90 -8.99
CA PHE A 44 -0.63 -18.89 -7.66
C PHE A 44 -0.87 -20.32 -7.13
N LYS A 45 -1.54 -21.17 -7.92
CA LYS A 45 -1.82 -22.58 -7.57
C LYS A 45 -0.60 -23.46 -7.83
N ALA A 46 0.42 -23.33 -7.00
CA ALA A 46 1.63 -24.15 -7.10
C ALA A 46 1.53 -25.46 -6.28
N SER A 47 0.54 -25.55 -5.39
CA SER A 47 0.22 -26.71 -4.57
C SER A 47 -1.29 -26.89 -4.47
N ASP A 48 -1.77 -28.11 -4.19
CA ASP A 48 -3.17 -28.36 -3.84
C ASP A 48 -3.53 -27.86 -2.43
N ASN A 49 -2.53 -27.42 -1.66
CA ASN A 49 -2.73 -26.82 -0.35
C ASN A 49 -2.93 -25.31 -0.47
N ASP A 50 -4.14 -24.83 -0.19
CA ASP A 50 -4.46 -23.40 -0.23
C ASP A 50 -3.57 -22.56 0.69
N ARG A 51 -3.29 -23.03 1.91
CA ARG A 51 -2.43 -22.32 2.87
C ARG A 51 -1.02 -22.13 2.31
N TYR A 52 -0.46 -23.14 1.66
CA TYR A 52 0.82 -23.03 0.96
C TYR A 52 0.78 -21.89 -0.07
N ASN A 53 -0.25 -21.87 -0.92
CA ASN A 53 -0.40 -20.87 -1.98
C ASN A 53 -0.54 -19.45 -1.43
N TYR A 54 -1.31 -19.27 -0.35
CA TYR A 54 -1.51 -17.97 0.29
C TYR A 54 -0.24 -17.43 0.97
N VAL A 55 0.46 -18.26 1.76
CA VAL A 55 1.70 -17.83 2.42
C VAL A 55 2.80 -17.50 1.38
N ARG A 56 2.90 -18.31 0.32
CA ARG A 56 3.83 -18.04 -0.79
C ARG A 56 3.48 -16.75 -1.54
N ARG A 57 2.18 -16.50 -1.77
CA ARG A 57 1.71 -15.26 -2.39
C ARG A 57 2.10 -14.05 -1.56
N GLU A 58 1.93 -14.10 -0.24
CA GLU A 58 2.31 -12.99 0.64
C GLU A 58 3.82 -12.76 0.65
N ALA A 59 4.64 -13.82 0.67
CA ALA A 59 6.09 -13.69 0.54
C ALA A 59 6.51 -12.97 -0.76
N LEU A 60 5.83 -13.27 -1.88
CA LEU A 60 6.03 -12.51 -3.13
C LEU A 60 5.53 -11.06 -3.02
N SER A 61 4.37 -10.81 -2.38
CA SER A 61 3.87 -9.46 -2.15
C SER A 61 4.84 -8.62 -1.32
N VAL A 62 5.56 -9.21 -0.35
CA VAL A 62 6.66 -8.54 0.37
C VAL A 62 7.79 -8.14 -0.58
N CYS A 63 8.21 -9.01 -1.50
CA CYS A 63 9.25 -8.69 -2.49
C CYS A 63 8.82 -7.51 -3.38
N ILE A 64 7.57 -7.55 -3.86
CA ILE A 64 6.99 -6.49 -4.69
C ILE A 64 6.95 -5.16 -3.93
N ARG A 65 6.54 -5.15 -2.65
CA ARG A 65 6.51 -3.93 -1.84
C ARG A 65 7.90 -3.28 -1.72
N LYS A 66 8.93 -4.08 -1.43
CA LYS A 66 10.32 -3.60 -1.35
C LYS A 66 10.78 -3.00 -2.68
N GLU A 67 10.42 -3.64 -3.79
CA GLU A 67 10.78 -3.18 -5.13
C GLU A 67 10.04 -1.89 -5.53
N ILE A 68 8.76 -1.74 -5.17
CA ILE A 68 8.01 -0.49 -5.35
C ILE A 68 8.66 0.62 -4.53
N GLU A 69 8.92 0.40 -3.24
CA GLU A 69 9.55 1.39 -2.37
C GLU A 69 10.90 1.85 -2.89
N LYS A 70 11.75 0.91 -3.34
CA LYS A 70 13.03 1.20 -3.99
C LYS A 70 12.83 2.11 -5.20
N ARG A 71 11.95 1.74 -6.14
CA ARG A 71 11.72 2.52 -7.36
C ARG A 71 11.10 3.89 -7.10
N MET A 72 10.21 3.99 -6.12
CA MET A 72 9.64 5.27 -5.71
C MET A 72 10.73 6.19 -5.14
N THR A 73 11.65 5.63 -4.35
CA THR A 73 12.81 6.38 -3.82
C THR A 73 13.74 6.82 -4.95
N GLU A 74 14.05 5.96 -5.92
CA GLU A 74 14.84 6.29 -7.12
C GLU A 74 14.18 7.38 -7.98
N LEU A 75 12.84 7.45 -7.99
CA LEU A 75 12.07 8.52 -8.62
C LEU A 75 11.99 9.79 -7.76
N GLY A 76 12.64 9.83 -6.60
CA GLY A 76 12.65 11.01 -5.71
C GLY A 76 11.34 11.20 -4.94
N ILE A 77 10.55 10.15 -4.74
CA ILE A 77 9.40 10.13 -3.84
C ILE A 77 9.82 9.53 -2.51
N THR A 78 9.45 10.18 -1.41
CA THR A 78 9.83 9.79 -0.05
C THR A 78 8.69 9.06 0.64
N THR A 79 9.04 8.13 1.53
CA THR A 79 8.08 7.52 2.46
C THR A 79 7.88 8.43 3.67
N LEU A 80 6.63 8.78 3.99
CA LEU A 80 6.27 9.49 5.21
C LEU A 80 5.54 8.54 6.17
N TYR A 81 5.99 8.46 7.41
CA TYR A 81 5.43 7.58 8.43
C TYR A 81 4.48 8.34 9.35
N LEU A 82 3.23 7.87 9.38
CA LEU A 82 2.17 8.36 10.26
C LEU A 82 2.20 7.62 11.60
N PRO A 83 1.76 8.25 12.72
CA PRO A 83 1.19 9.61 12.80
C PRO A 83 2.24 10.71 12.96
N ASP A 84 3.50 10.35 13.21
CA ASP A 84 4.59 11.28 13.55
C ASP A 84 5.03 12.22 12.41
N LEU A 85 4.61 11.95 11.18
CA LEU A 85 4.99 12.68 9.96
C LEU A 85 6.51 12.77 9.77
N LYS A 86 7.21 11.65 9.98
CA LYS A 86 8.67 11.54 9.79
C LYS A 86 9.01 10.72 8.56
N THR A 87 10.11 11.06 7.89
CA THR A 87 10.61 10.31 6.72
C THR A 87 11.55 9.16 7.10
N THR A 88 12.01 9.15 8.34
CA THR A 88 12.76 8.03 8.93
C THR A 88 11.79 7.01 9.50
N LYS A 89 11.97 5.74 9.14
CA LYS A 89 11.16 4.64 9.71
C LYS A 89 11.36 4.59 11.24
N PRO A 90 10.29 4.58 12.05
CA PRO A 90 10.43 4.42 13.50
C PRO A 90 11.15 3.11 13.86
N GLU A 91 12.16 3.21 14.72
CA GLU A 91 12.94 2.07 15.23
C GLU A 91 12.23 1.33 16.39
N SER A 92 11.16 1.91 16.94
CA SER A 92 10.41 1.35 18.06
C SER A 92 9.25 0.44 17.61
N THR A 93 8.71 -0.32 18.56
CA THR A 93 7.43 -1.03 18.42
C THR A 93 6.22 -0.09 18.27
N THR A 94 6.43 1.22 18.23
CA THR A 94 5.34 2.20 18.06
C THR A 94 4.63 1.96 16.72
N PRO A 95 3.30 1.75 16.72
CA PRO A 95 2.54 1.59 15.50
C PRO A 95 2.72 2.76 14.55
N HIS A 96 3.08 2.45 13.31
CA HIS A 96 3.26 3.44 12.25
C HIS A 96 2.82 2.90 10.89
N MET A 97 2.46 3.81 9.99
CA MET A 97 1.99 3.48 8.65
C MET A 97 2.65 4.37 7.60
N PRO A 98 3.16 3.82 6.49
CA PRO A 98 3.75 4.62 5.43
C PRO A 98 2.68 5.20 4.50
N ILE A 99 2.95 6.38 3.95
CA ILE A 99 2.39 6.91 2.71
C ILE A 99 3.55 7.32 1.79
N TYR A 100 3.29 7.46 0.48
CA TYR A 100 4.29 8.03 -0.44
C TYR A 100 3.99 9.51 -0.69
N ILE A 101 5.02 10.33 -0.68
CA ILE A 101 4.87 11.77 -0.84
C ILE A 101 6.10 12.39 -1.51
N THR A 102 5.88 13.37 -2.38
CA THR A 102 6.95 14.26 -2.85
C THR A 102 7.64 14.90 -1.62
N PRO A 103 8.99 15.02 -1.59
CA PRO A 103 9.69 15.64 -0.47
C PRO A 103 9.08 16.99 -0.08
N GLN A 104 8.91 17.25 1.22
CA GLN A 104 8.15 18.39 1.75
C GLN A 104 8.59 19.73 1.13
N GLU A 105 9.91 19.96 1.07
CA GLU A 105 10.50 21.19 0.51
C GLU A 105 10.08 21.43 -0.94
N THR A 106 9.91 20.36 -1.71
CA THR A 106 9.45 20.42 -3.09
C THR A 106 7.93 20.49 -3.16
N LEU A 107 7.21 19.70 -2.35
CA LEU A 107 5.75 19.63 -2.37
C LEU A 107 5.11 21.01 -2.09
N LYS A 108 5.66 21.75 -1.12
CA LYS A 108 5.15 23.07 -0.72
C LYS A 108 5.19 24.10 -1.84
N THR A 109 6.08 23.94 -2.82
CA THR A 109 6.23 24.88 -3.94
C THR A 109 5.41 24.49 -5.17
N LYS A 110 4.78 23.32 -5.18
CA LYS A 110 4.03 22.83 -6.35
C LYS A 110 2.69 23.56 -6.47
N LYS A 111 2.39 24.03 -7.68
CA LYS A 111 1.11 24.66 -8.04
C LYS A 111 -0.02 23.65 -8.20
N ARG A 112 0.32 22.40 -8.53
CA ARG A 112 -0.62 21.29 -8.71
C ARG A 112 -0.15 20.13 -7.85
N VAL A 113 -1.07 19.51 -7.12
CA VAL A 113 -0.79 18.31 -6.33
C VAL A 113 -1.79 17.22 -6.68
N ILE A 114 -1.28 16.07 -7.10
CA ILE A 114 -2.05 14.86 -7.32
C ILE A 114 -2.08 14.06 -6.02
N ILE A 115 -3.29 13.74 -5.58
CA ILE A 115 -3.54 12.97 -4.37
C ILE A 115 -4.24 11.68 -4.76
N VAL A 116 -3.54 10.56 -4.60
CA VAL A 116 -4.08 9.23 -4.86
C VAL A 116 -4.56 8.63 -3.54
N ILE A 117 -5.82 8.23 -3.52
CA ILE A 117 -6.42 7.45 -2.44
C ILE A 117 -6.47 5.99 -2.92
N ASN A 118 -5.50 5.22 -2.43
CA ASN A 118 -5.30 3.83 -2.83
C ASN A 118 -6.49 2.93 -2.43
N HIS A 119 -6.50 1.70 -2.93
CA HIS A 119 -7.54 0.73 -2.56
C HIS A 119 -7.40 0.26 -1.10
N THR A 120 -8.51 -0.02 -0.41
CA THR A 120 -8.54 -0.44 1.01
C THR A 120 -8.16 -1.91 1.23
N ALA A 121 -7.95 -2.67 0.17
CA ALA A 121 -7.49 -4.07 0.24
C ALA A 121 -6.15 -4.30 -0.47
N GLN A 122 -5.50 -3.25 -0.98
CA GLN A 122 -4.17 -3.35 -1.60
C GLN A 122 -3.12 -2.73 -0.67
N ASP A 123 -1.87 -3.18 -0.83
CA ASP A 123 -0.73 -2.52 -0.19
C ASP A 123 -0.50 -1.12 -0.79
N LEU A 124 0.21 -0.24 -0.05
CA LEU A 124 0.54 1.11 -0.51
C LEU A 124 1.13 1.10 -1.94
N GLY A 125 0.53 1.91 -2.81
CA GLY A 125 1.01 2.09 -4.18
C GLY A 125 0.73 0.92 -5.13
N VAL A 126 0.06 -0.13 -4.68
CA VAL A 126 -0.38 -1.25 -5.52
C VAL A 126 -1.76 -0.95 -6.09
N TRP A 127 -1.90 -0.96 -7.41
CA TRP A 127 -3.22 -0.93 -8.08
C TRP A 127 -3.82 -2.33 -8.14
N SER A 128 -3.02 -3.31 -8.57
CA SER A 128 -3.47 -4.70 -8.67
C SER A 128 -2.29 -5.67 -8.70
N TYR A 129 -2.20 -6.53 -7.69
CA TYR A 129 -1.25 -7.64 -7.71
C TYR A 129 -1.48 -8.60 -8.88
N ARG A 130 -2.73 -8.80 -9.32
CA ARG A 130 -3.02 -9.67 -10.47
C ARG A 130 -2.43 -9.09 -11.75
N TYR A 131 -2.56 -7.79 -11.93
CA TYR A 131 -2.03 -7.09 -13.10
C TYR A 131 -0.49 -7.07 -13.08
N MET A 132 0.13 -6.81 -11.93
CA MET A 132 1.60 -6.86 -11.80
C MET A 132 2.22 -8.22 -12.09
N LYS A 133 1.52 -9.27 -11.66
CA LYS A 133 1.95 -10.66 -11.80
C LYS A 133 1.72 -11.20 -13.22
N SER A 134 1.13 -10.39 -14.10
CA SER A 134 0.97 -10.66 -15.54
C SER A 134 2.03 -9.93 -16.37
N SER A 135 1.89 -9.96 -17.68
CA SER A 135 2.74 -9.24 -18.64
C SER A 135 2.83 -7.71 -18.46
N HIS A 136 2.04 -7.09 -17.59
CA HIS A 136 2.10 -5.63 -17.36
C HIS A 136 3.12 -5.21 -16.29
N GLY A 137 3.60 -6.17 -15.49
CA GLY A 137 4.70 -5.95 -14.56
C GLY A 137 4.45 -4.94 -13.45
N ILE A 138 5.49 -4.71 -12.65
CA ILE A 138 5.45 -3.82 -11.48
C ILE A 138 5.06 -2.41 -11.88
N VAL A 139 5.60 -1.88 -12.98
CA VAL A 139 5.31 -0.54 -13.48
C VAL A 139 3.82 -0.37 -13.81
N GLY A 140 3.23 -1.29 -14.58
CA GLY A 140 1.83 -1.18 -14.99
C GLY A 140 0.83 -1.40 -13.85
N GLY A 141 1.20 -2.18 -12.83
CA GLY A 141 0.30 -2.47 -11.71
C GLY A 141 0.49 -1.61 -10.48
N SER A 142 1.45 -0.67 -10.44
CA SER A 142 1.74 0.18 -9.27
C SER A 142 1.81 1.66 -9.61
N CYS A 143 1.89 2.48 -8.56
CA CYS A 143 2.17 3.89 -8.63
C CYS A 143 3.52 4.25 -9.27
N VAL A 144 4.42 3.30 -9.49
CA VAL A 144 5.69 3.54 -10.19
C VAL A 144 5.43 4.07 -11.60
N GLY A 145 4.50 3.45 -12.35
CA GLY A 145 4.17 3.88 -13.71
C GLY A 145 3.56 5.29 -13.75
N LEU A 146 2.64 5.59 -12.83
CA LEU A 146 2.09 6.94 -12.69
C LEU A 146 3.21 7.95 -12.40
N THR A 147 4.06 7.65 -11.42
CA THR A 147 5.16 8.53 -11.00
C THR A 147 6.14 8.79 -12.14
N GLN A 148 6.50 7.78 -12.93
CA GLN A 148 7.33 7.95 -14.13
C GLN A 148 6.70 8.92 -15.14
N GLN A 149 5.39 8.81 -15.37
CA GLN A 149 4.68 9.72 -16.28
C GLN A 149 4.62 11.16 -15.74
N LEU A 150 4.49 11.34 -14.42
CA LEU A 150 4.53 12.67 -13.81
C LEU A 150 5.93 13.27 -13.92
N LYS A 151 6.98 12.50 -13.62
CA LYS A 151 8.38 12.92 -13.71
C LYS A 151 8.77 13.34 -15.13
N ALA A 152 8.20 12.68 -16.15
CA ALA A 152 8.41 13.04 -17.55
C ALA A 152 7.87 14.45 -17.93
N GLN A 153 7.06 15.08 -17.08
CA GLN A 153 6.58 16.46 -17.29
C GLN A 153 7.64 17.54 -16.95
N GLY A 154 8.80 17.16 -16.39
CA GLY A 154 9.90 18.09 -16.12
C GLY A 154 9.51 19.19 -15.14
N ASP A 155 9.73 20.45 -15.51
CA ASP A 155 9.47 21.62 -14.66
C ASP A 155 7.99 21.75 -14.23
N ASP A 156 7.07 21.23 -15.05
CA ASP A 156 5.64 21.23 -14.78
C ASP A 156 5.18 20.04 -13.92
N GLU A 157 6.08 19.15 -13.50
CA GLU A 157 5.77 17.98 -12.66
C GLU A 157 4.92 18.40 -11.43
N PRO A 158 3.72 17.83 -11.21
CA PRO A 158 2.92 18.11 -10.02
C PRO A 158 3.52 17.46 -8.77
N GLY A 159 3.16 17.96 -7.60
CA GLY A 159 3.37 17.22 -6.35
C GLY A 159 2.54 15.94 -6.34
N LEU A 160 3.00 14.94 -5.60
CA LEU A 160 2.32 13.64 -5.49
C LEU A 160 2.18 13.25 -4.01
N VAL A 161 0.98 12.82 -3.63
CA VAL A 161 0.69 12.19 -2.34
C VAL A 161 -0.10 10.90 -2.61
N ILE A 162 0.31 9.77 -2.04
CA ILE A 162 -0.38 8.49 -2.18
C ILE A 162 -0.68 7.93 -0.80
N LEU A 163 -1.97 7.87 -0.47
CA LEU A 163 -2.46 7.39 0.81
C LEU A 163 -2.41 5.86 0.89
N ASN A 164 -2.49 5.33 2.11
CA ASN A 164 -2.44 3.91 2.44
C ASN A 164 -3.67 3.45 3.24
N PRO A 165 -4.89 3.57 2.71
CA PRO A 165 -6.08 3.16 3.45
C PRO A 165 -6.23 1.64 3.55
N GLY A 166 -5.34 0.85 2.94
CA GLY A 166 -5.42 -0.60 2.91
C GLY A 166 -4.62 -1.34 3.98
N GLN A 167 -3.59 -0.71 4.55
CA GLN A 167 -2.70 -1.36 5.52
C GLN A 167 -3.01 -0.94 6.97
N THR A 168 -4.27 -1.04 7.40
CA THR A 168 -4.72 -0.53 8.71
C THR A 168 -4.38 -1.42 9.92
N PHE A 169 -3.72 -2.57 9.70
CA PHE A 169 -3.23 -3.46 10.75
C PHE A 169 -1.74 -3.25 10.98
N TYR A 170 -1.29 -3.23 12.23
CA TYR A 170 0.12 -3.11 12.59
C TYR A 170 0.63 -4.39 13.25
N SER A 171 1.68 -4.97 12.66
CA SER A 171 2.41 -6.09 13.24
C SER A 171 3.60 -5.60 14.04
N HIS A 172 3.54 -5.74 15.37
CA HIS A 172 4.67 -5.47 16.27
C HIS A 172 5.86 -6.37 16.01
N LYS A 173 5.60 -7.62 15.61
CA LYS A 173 6.64 -8.61 15.30
C LYS A 173 7.41 -8.24 14.04
N GLU A 174 6.72 -7.72 13.03
CA GLU A 174 7.33 -7.36 11.73
C GLU A 174 7.61 -5.86 11.59
N MET A 175 7.23 -5.06 12.61
CA MET A 175 7.36 -3.60 12.66
C MET A 175 6.86 -2.93 11.38
N LYS A 176 5.63 -3.26 10.99
CA LYS A 176 5.01 -2.71 9.77
C LYS A 176 3.48 -2.76 9.78
N ALA A 177 2.93 -1.83 9.01
CA ALA A 177 1.55 -1.84 8.56
C ALA A 177 1.29 -2.99 7.55
N MET A 178 0.10 -3.57 7.60
CA MET A 178 -0.32 -4.75 6.82
C MET A 178 -1.78 -4.62 6.41
N THR A 179 -2.11 -5.17 5.24
CA THR A 179 -3.51 -5.40 4.86
C THR A 179 -4.12 -6.55 5.66
N ASN A 180 -5.45 -6.65 5.66
CA ASN A 180 -6.17 -7.82 6.20
C ASN A 180 -5.65 -9.15 5.62
N SER A 181 -5.45 -9.20 4.30
CA SER A 181 -4.92 -10.39 3.63
C SER A 181 -3.49 -10.70 4.06
N GLY A 182 -2.61 -9.68 4.13
CA GLY A 182 -1.24 -9.88 4.60
C GLY A 182 -1.19 -10.37 6.05
N TRP A 183 -2.07 -9.86 6.91
CA TRP A 183 -2.20 -10.32 8.30
C TRP A 183 -2.64 -11.78 8.40
N ALA A 184 -3.61 -12.18 7.58
CA ALA A 184 -4.10 -13.57 7.55
C ALA A 184 -3.05 -14.55 6.98
N ASP A 185 -2.24 -14.09 6.03
CA ASP A 185 -1.35 -14.94 5.23
C ASP A 185 0.09 -15.03 5.74
N LYS A 186 0.45 -14.28 6.79
CA LYS A 186 1.75 -14.43 7.45
C LYS A 186 1.94 -15.84 8.03
N PRO A 187 3.17 -16.40 8.04
CA PRO A 187 3.44 -17.71 8.63
C PRO A 187 2.98 -17.81 10.10
N ARG A 188 2.39 -18.95 10.46
CA ARG A 188 1.91 -19.27 11.81
C ARG A 188 2.75 -20.38 12.44
N GLN A 189 2.39 -20.81 13.64
CA GLN A 189 3.02 -21.98 14.27
C GLN A 189 2.81 -23.26 13.45
N SER A 190 1.64 -23.46 12.87
CA SER A 190 1.29 -24.60 12.00
C SER A 190 0.13 -24.22 11.06
N PRO A 191 -0.07 -24.89 9.91
CA PRO A 191 -1.07 -24.48 8.91
C PRO A 191 -2.51 -24.43 9.43
N ILE A 192 -2.82 -25.19 10.48
CA ILE A 192 -4.16 -25.27 11.09
C ILE A 192 -4.35 -24.34 12.28
N HIS A 193 -3.29 -23.67 12.75
CA HIS A 193 -3.44 -22.70 13.84
C HIS A 193 -4.25 -21.50 13.34
N PRO A 194 -5.09 -20.89 14.20
CA PRO A 194 -5.84 -19.71 13.83
C PRO A 194 -4.90 -18.56 13.45
N VAL A 195 -5.43 -17.60 12.70
CA VAL A 195 -4.77 -16.30 12.50
C VAL A 195 -4.48 -15.67 13.86
N ASP A 196 -3.36 -14.97 13.99
CA ASP A 196 -3.06 -14.20 15.19
C ASP A 196 -4.23 -13.26 15.51
N ARG A 197 -4.66 -13.29 16.78
CA ARG A 197 -5.75 -12.42 17.23
C ARG A 197 -5.30 -10.97 17.17
N GLU A 198 -6.15 -10.16 16.57
CA GLU A 198 -6.04 -8.70 16.59
C GLU A 198 -6.33 -8.19 18.00
N HIS A 199 -5.45 -7.35 18.51
CA HIS A 199 -5.74 -6.50 19.64
C HIS A 199 -6.31 -5.17 19.11
N PRO A 200 -7.55 -4.78 19.50
CA PRO A 200 -8.31 -3.69 18.87
C PRO A 200 -7.66 -2.30 19.01
N VAL A 201 -6.70 -2.17 19.92
CA VAL A 201 -5.91 -0.94 20.12
C VAL A 201 -4.49 -1.11 19.58
N HIS A 202 -3.72 -2.06 20.12
CA HIS A 202 -2.30 -2.17 19.82
C HIS A 202 -1.97 -2.60 18.39
N ASN A 203 -2.85 -3.31 17.68
CA ASN A 203 -2.61 -3.67 16.28
C ASN A 203 -3.05 -2.60 15.28
N HIS A 204 -3.19 -1.35 15.72
CA HIS A 204 -3.55 -0.25 14.84
C HIS A 204 -2.69 0.98 15.11
N VAL A 205 -2.62 1.85 14.12
CA VAL A 205 -1.98 3.15 14.21
C VAL A 205 -3.03 4.17 14.63
N GLU A 206 -2.76 4.95 15.67
CA GLU A 206 -3.68 5.97 16.15
C GLU A 206 -3.99 7.00 15.06
N GLY A 207 -5.28 7.38 14.95
CA GLY A 207 -5.79 8.24 13.89
C GLY A 207 -5.81 7.60 12.50
N ASN A 208 -5.40 6.33 12.38
CA ASN A 208 -5.30 5.59 11.12
C ASN A 208 -5.80 4.15 11.30
N ARG A 209 -6.75 3.92 12.21
CA ARG A 209 -7.25 2.58 12.56
C ARG A 209 -8.17 2.01 11.48
N THR A 210 -8.83 2.90 10.74
CA THR A 210 -9.72 2.57 9.62
C THR A 210 -9.32 3.36 8.38
N ALA A 211 -9.81 2.94 7.21
CA ALA A 211 -9.62 3.69 5.97
C ALA A 211 -10.19 5.12 6.06
N THR A 212 -11.33 5.30 6.74
CA THR A 212 -11.95 6.61 6.97
C THR A 212 -11.07 7.48 7.87
N GLU A 213 -10.61 6.94 9.01
CA GLU A 213 -9.67 7.65 9.89
C GLU A 213 -8.40 8.05 9.14
N HIS A 214 -7.83 7.14 8.35
CA HIS A 214 -6.62 7.38 7.58
C HIS A 214 -6.78 8.52 6.57
N VAL A 215 -7.86 8.51 5.79
CA VAL A 215 -8.16 9.60 4.84
C VAL A 215 -8.30 10.91 5.60
N SER A 216 -9.12 10.98 6.64
CA SER A 216 -9.28 12.19 7.45
C SER A 216 -7.96 12.67 8.05
N PHE A 217 -7.15 11.76 8.59
CA PHE A 217 -5.87 12.10 9.21
C PHE A 217 -4.92 12.76 8.20
N VAL A 218 -4.75 12.16 7.01
CA VAL A 218 -3.85 12.71 6.00
C VAL A 218 -4.39 14.03 5.46
N PHE A 219 -5.70 14.16 5.28
CA PHE A 219 -6.28 15.43 4.86
C PHE A 219 -6.06 16.55 5.87
N GLU A 220 -6.34 16.29 7.16
CA GLU A 220 -6.21 17.28 8.21
C GLU A 220 -4.76 17.63 8.56
N ASN A 221 -3.84 16.67 8.51
CA ASN A 221 -2.47 16.85 9.00
C ASN A 221 -1.43 17.05 7.90
N VAL A 222 -1.77 16.77 6.64
CA VAL A 222 -0.87 16.96 5.49
C VAL A 222 -1.52 17.86 4.44
N ILE A 223 -2.66 17.48 3.88
CA ILE A 223 -3.20 18.15 2.67
C ILE A 223 -3.69 19.57 2.94
N LYS A 224 -4.32 19.81 4.09
CA LYS A 224 -4.80 21.13 4.52
C LYS A 224 -3.71 21.99 5.17
N LYS A 225 -2.55 21.42 5.48
CA LYS A 225 -1.48 22.13 6.18
C LYS A 225 -0.59 22.86 5.20
N SER A 226 -0.50 24.18 5.37
CA SER A 226 0.36 25.07 4.57
C SER A 226 1.85 24.75 4.68
N ASP A 227 2.26 24.03 5.72
CA ASP A 227 3.63 23.52 5.87
C ASP A 227 3.97 22.39 4.88
N TRP A 228 2.95 21.74 4.33
CA TRP A 228 3.10 20.63 3.37
C TRP A 228 2.68 21.04 1.96
N ILE A 229 1.52 21.67 1.82
CA ILE A 229 0.95 22.05 0.53
C ILE A 229 0.53 23.52 0.57
N SER A 230 0.98 24.32 -0.40
CA SER A 230 0.55 25.71 -0.55
C SER A 230 -0.99 25.83 -0.57
N PRO A 231 -1.59 26.77 0.18
CA PRO A 231 -3.03 27.02 0.13
C PRO A 231 -3.55 27.30 -1.30
N GLU A 232 -2.71 27.90 -2.14
CA GLU A 232 -3.01 28.24 -3.54
C GLU A 232 -2.82 27.07 -4.53
N ALA A 233 -2.32 25.91 -4.06
CA ALA A 233 -2.13 24.77 -4.92
C ALA A 233 -3.47 24.11 -5.29
N GLU A 234 -3.63 23.80 -6.58
CA GLU A 234 -4.73 23.01 -7.09
C GLU A 234 -4.57 21.53 -6.71
N LEU A 235 -5.65 20.93 -6.23
CA LEU A 235 -5.70 19.53 -5.82
C LEU A 235 -6.42 18.69 -6.88
N TYR A 236 -5.77 17.62 -7.31
CA TYR A 236 -6.28 16.64 -8.26
C TYR A 236 -6.42 15.31 -7.52
N LEU A 237 -7.65 14.87 -7.28
CA LEU A 237 -7.92 13.68 -6.49
C LEU A 237 -8.13 12.46 -7.39
N ILE A 238 -7.47 11.34 -7.07
CA ILE A 238 -7.67 10.05 -7.75
C ILE A 238 -8.08 9.02 -6.70
N GLY A 239 -9.34 8.61 -6.74
CA GLY A 239 -9.89 7.60 -5.82
C GLY A 239 -9.98 6.23 -6.49
N ASN A 240 -9.35 5.20 -5.91
CA ASN A 240 -9.40 3.83 -6.42
C ASN A 240 -10.38 2.95 -5.62
N GLU A 241 -11.43 2.47 -6.29
CA GLU A 241 -12.60 1.77 -5.75
C GLU A 241 -13.08 2.32 -4.39
N VAL A 242 -12.96 1.55 -3.30
CA VAL A 242 -13.37 1.95 -1.95
C VAL A 242 -12.57 3.16 -1.44
N GLY A 243 -11.34 3.36 -1.91
CA GLY A 243 -10.58 4.60 -1.64
C GLY A 243 -11.29 5.84 -2.18
N GLY A 244 -11.95 5.72 -3.34
CA GLY A 244 -12.82 6.74 -3.91
C GLY A 244 -14.04 7.04 -3.03
N GLU A 245 -14.69 6.00 -2.50
CA GLU A 245 -15.78 6.16 -1.55
C GLU A 245 -15.32 6.93 -0.30
N LYS A 246 -14.14 6.61 0.26
CA LYS A 246 -13.65 7.24 1.49
C LYS A 246 -13.30 8.71 1.31
N VAL A 247 -12.72 9.09 0.17
CA VAL A 247 -12.47 10.51 -0.11
C VAL A 247 -13.78 11.27 -0.33
N LEU A 248 -14.78 10.68 -0.99
CA LEU A 248 -16.08 11.32 -1.15
C LEU A 248 -16.79 11.53 0.19
N GLN A 249 -16.73 10.55 1.10
CA GLN A 249 -17.26 10.69 2.47
C GLN A 249 -16.59 11.87 3.19
N TYR A 250 -15.26 11.95 3.15
CA TYR A 250 -14.53 13.08 3.74
C TYR A 250 -14.93 14.42 3.11
N LEU A 251 -15.04 14.48 1.78
CA LEU A 251 -15.42 15.69 1.07
C LEU A 251 -16.86 16.13 1.33
N ASN A 252 -17.79 15.21 1.51
CA ASN A 252 -19.18 15.54 1.86
C ASN A 252 -19.25 16.39 3.13
N ASP A 253 -18.41 16.08 4.12
CA ASP A 253 -18.40 16.76 5.41
C ASP A 253 -17.51 18.01 5.42
N ASN A 254 -16.64 18.18 4.41
CA ASN A 254 -15.62 19.24 4.37
C ASN A 254 -15.67 20.10 3.10
N TRP A 255 -16.73 19.98 2.29
CA TRP A 255 -16.83 20.55 0.96
C TRP A 255 -16.59 22.07 0.95
N ASP A 256 -17.20 22.79 1.89
CA ASP A 256 -17.08 24.25 1.98
C ASP A 256 -15.63 24.71 2.18
N THR A 257 -14.81 23.89 2.85
CA THR A 257 -13.40 24.21 3.13
C THR A 257 -12.42 23.73 2.05
N MET A 258 -12.87 22.79 1.19
CA MET A 258 -12.00 22.09 0.24
C MET A 258 -12.31 22.43 -1.22
N SER A 259 -13.57 22.73 -1.54
CA SER A 259 -14.07 22.87 -2.90
C SER A 259 -13.30 23.89 -3.73
N SER A 260 -12.90 25.01 -3.13
CA SER A 260 -12.12 26.06 -3.80
C SER A 260 -10.73 25.62 -4.27
N ARG A 261 -10.18 24.55 -3.68
CA ARG A 261 -8.85 24.01 -4.02
C ARG A 261 -8.91 22.79 -4.94
N ILE A 262 -10.06 22.14 -5.08
CA ILE A 262 -10.20 20.91 -5.87
C ILE A 262 -10.41 21.27 -7.34
N ALA A 263 -9.40 21.01 -8.16
CA ALA A 263 -9.47 21.23 -9.60
C ALA A 263 -10.13 20.05 -10.33
N ALA A 264 -9.91 18.82 -9.86
CA ALA A 264 -10.51 17.62 -10.46
C ALA A 264 -10.60 16.44 -9.48
N ILE A 265 -11.57 15.57 -9.74
CA ILE A 265 -11.72 14.27 -9.08
C ILE A 265 -11.90 13.19 -10.14
N ALA A 266 -11.05 12.17 -10.11
CA ALA A 266 -11.17 10.96 -10.92
C ALA A 266 -11.46 9.76 -10.01
N LEU A 267 -12.55 9.04 -10.29
CA LEU A 267 -12.95 7.86 -9.52
C LEU A 267 -12.85 6.61 -10.42
N ILE A 268 -12.04 5.65 -10.00
CA ILE A 268 -11.80 4.41 -10.74
C ILE A 268 -12.61 3.31 -10.06
N GLN A 269 -13.67 2.84 -10.72
CA GLN A 269 -14.59 1.81 -10.22
C GLN A 269 -15.10 2.07 -8.78
N PRO A 270 -15.61 3.28 -8.44
CA PRO A 270 -16.05 3.57 -7.08
C PRO A 270 -17.19 2.63 -6.65
N HIS A 271 -17.07 2.07 -5.45
CA HIS A 271 -18.20 1.41 -4.80
C HIS A 271 -19.15 2.48 -4.29
N HIS A 272 -20.42 2.41 -4.70
CA HIS A 272 -21.48 3.18 -4.07
C HIS A 272 -22.14 2.31 -3.00
N GLY A 273 -22.14 2.76 -1.76
CA GLY A 273 -23.04 2.20 -0.76
C GLY A 273 -24.46 2.44 -1.24
N VAL A 274 -25.20 1.37 -1.53
CA VAL A 274 -26.66 1.47 -1.63
C VAL A 274 -27.13 1.74 -0.22
N GLY A 275 -27.57 2.99 0.04
CA GLY A 275 -28.09 3.42 1.33
C GLY A 275 -29.30 2.63 1.79
#